data_AF-A0A1H8LIY5-F1
#
_entry.id   AF-A0A1H8LIY5-F1
#
_cell.length_a   1.000
_cell.length_b   1.000
_cell.length_c   1.000
_cell.angle_alpha   90.00
_cell.angle_beta   90.00
_cell.angle_gamma   90.00
#
_symmetry.space_group_name_H-M   'P 1'
#
loop_
_entity.id
_entity.type
_entity.pdbx_description
1 polymer ?
#
loop_
_entity_poly.entity_id
_entity_poly.type
_entity_poly.pdbx_seq_one_letter_code
_entity_poly.pdbx_strand_id
1 'polypeptide(L)'
;MQPIVFSTWNDNMQFLADNDGLVCEQGVPNSGEVAVFAALEMTAEQWEAKKSDLINLGASEANASTSGYLQEPEVDINVSRGGYVFRDGLLYYVSSDHLAQWIPQKTD
;
A
#
# COMPACT_ATOMS: atom_id res chain seq x y z
N MET A 1 20.08 -6.58 -24.63
CA MET A 1 19.05 -6.57 -23.57
C MET A 1 19.44 -5.49 -22.59
N GLN A 2 18.58 -4.49 -22.38
CA GLN A 2 18.79 -3.58 -21.25
C GLN A 2 18.36 -4.30 -19.97
N PRO A 3 19.01 -4.05 -18.83
CA PRO A 3 18.57 -4.61 -17.55
C PRO A 3 17.14 -4.14 -17.30
N ILE A 4 16.24 -5.07 -16.97
CA ILE A 4 14.96 -4.70 -16.36
C ILE A 4 15.33 -4.15 -14.99
N VAL A 5 15.28 -2.84 -14.85
CA VAL A 5 15.40 -2.19 -13.55
C VAL A 5 14.09 -2.50 -12.83
N PHE A 6 14.14 -3.37 -11.82
CA PHE A 6 13.03 -3.47 -10.88
C PHE A 6 12.84 -2.07 -10.30
N SER A 7 11.71 -1.43 -10.63
CA SER A 7 11.40 -0.11 -10.11
C SER A 7 11.51 -0.17 -8.60
N THR A 8 12.33 0.74 -8.07
CA THR A 8 12.62 0.92 -6.67
C THR A 8 11.38 0.79 -5.80
N TRP A 9 11.57 0.15 -4.65
CA TRP A 9 10.61 0.09 -3.55
C TRP A 9 10.02 1.48 -3.35
N ASN A 10 8.70 1.61 -3.47
CA ASN A 10 8.04 2.87 -3.13
C ASN A 10 8.33 3.18 -1.65
N ASP A 11 8.78 4.39 -1.31
CA ASP A 11 9.12 4.82 0.05
C ASP A 11 8.01 4.51 1.06
N ASN A 12 6.77 4.53 0.58
CA ASN A 12 5.57 4.19 1.33
C ASN A 12 5.52 2.73 1.78
N MET A 13 6.06 1.80 1.00
CA MET A 13 6.23 0.40 1.41
C MET A 13 7.45 0.23 2.33
N GLN A 14 8.54 0.94 2.05
CA GLN A 14 9.73 0.94 2.90
C GLN A 14 9.41 1.35 4.34
N PHE A 15 8.46 2.29 4.53
CA PHE A 15 7.94 2.65 5.85
C PHE A 15 7.42 1.45 6.64
N LEU A 16 6.70 0.49 6.03
CA LEU A 16 6.23 -0.69 6.77
C LEU A 16 7.39 -1.60 7.15
N ALA A 17 8.32 -1.83 6.21
CA ALA A 17 9.51 -2.65 6.46
C ALA A 17 10.40 -2.07 7.59
N ASP A 18 10.55 -0.75 7.62
CA ASP A 18 11.38 -0.03 8.60
C ASP A 18 10.76 0.00 10.01
N ASN A 19 9.46 -0.30 10.14
CA ASN A 19 8.73 -0.27 11.40
C ASN A 19 8.32 -1.68 11.87
N ASP A 20 9.14 -2.70 11.57
CA ASP A 20 8.90 -4.10 11.95
C ASP A 20 7.63 -4.73 11.32
N GLY A 21 7.13 -4.16 10.23
CA GLY A 21 6.02 -4.71 9.47
C GLY A 21 6.39 -5.97 8.69
N LEU A 22 5.39 -6.82 8.44
CA LEU A 22 5.53 -7.97 7.56
C LEU A 22 5.29 -7.52 6.12
N VAL A 23 6.26 -7.79 5.24
CA VAL A 23 6.19 -7.48 3.81
C VAL A 23 6.34 -8.76 2.99
N CYS A 24 5.42 -8.98 2.07
CA CYS A 24 5.44 -10.07 1.11
C CYS A 24 5.41 -9.49 -0.31
N GLU A 25 6.37 -9.90 -1.13
CA GLU A 25 6.43 -9.55 -2.55
C GLU A 25 6.29 -10.80 -3.41
N GLN A 26 5.54 -10.67 -4.50
CA GLN A 26 5.44 -11.70 -5.53
C GLN A 26 5.62 -11.06 -6.90
N GLY A 27 6.77 -11.33 -7.51
CA GLY A 27 7.07 -10.93 -8.87
C GLY A 27 6.87 -12.06 -9.88
N VAL A 28 6.55 -11.71 -11.12
CA VAL A 28 6.59 -12.67 -12.24
C VAL A 28 7.95 -12.52 -12.96
N PRO A 29 8.70 -13.62 -13.17
CA PRO A 29 10.00 -13.55 -13.84
C PRO A 29 9.91 -12.88 -15.21
N ASN A 30 10.76 -11.88 -15.44
CA ASN A 30 10.87 -11.11 -16.70
C ASN A 30 9.64 -10.29 -17.11
N SER A 31 8.64 -10.07 -16.25
CA SER A 31 7.51 -9.16 -16.58
C SER A 31 7.74 -7.72 -16.12
N GLY A 32 8.57 -7.51 -15.08
CA GLY A 32 8.68 -6.22 -14.40
C GLY A 32 7.51 -5.91 -13.45
N GLU A 33 6.56 -6.83 -13.32
CA GLU A 33 5.40 -6.70 -12.42
C GLU A 33 5.72 -7.32 -11.06
N VAL A 34 5.40 -6.58 -10.00
CA VAL A 34 5.53 -7.03 -8.61
C VAL A 34 4.27 -6.66 -7.83
N ALA A 35 3.62 -7.68 -7.27
CA ALA A 35 2.56 -7.49 -6.29
C ALA A 35 3.18 -7.43 -4.89
N VAL A 36 2.80 -6.42 -4.10
CA VAL A 36 3.27 -6.28 -2.72
C VAL A 36 2.07 -6.24 -1.79
N PHE A 37 2.17 -7.00 -0.70
CA PHE A 37 1.26 -6.98 0.43
C PHE A 37 2.08 -6.74 1.68
N ALA A 38 1.66 -5.80 2.50
CA ALA A 38 2.32 -5.55 3.78
C ALA A 38 1.30 -5.28 4.89
N ALA A 39 1.71 -5.60 6.12
CA ALA A 39 0.92 -5.37 7.33
C ALA A 39 1.83 -4.90 8.47
N LEU A 40 1.33 -3.93 9.25
CA LEU A 40 2.06 -3.32 10.36
C LEU A 40 1.11 -3.12 11.54
N GLU A 41 1.51 -3.54 12.74
CA GLU A 41 0.80 -3.16 13.97
C GLU A 41 0.93 -1.65 14.18
N MET A 42 -0.22 -0.99 14.35
CA MET A 42 -0.29 0.46 14.47
C MET A 42 -1.49 0.86 15.33
N THR A 43 -1.34 1.88 16.18
CA THR A 43 -2.49 2.43 16.91
C THR A 43 -3.35 3.30 16.00
N ALA A 44 -4.61 3.51 16.38
CA ALA A 44 -5.50 4.40 15.63
C ALA A 44 -4.94 5.83 15.55
N GLU A 45 -4.31 6.33 16.62
CA GLU A 45 -3.71 7.67 16.65
C GLU A 45 -2.51 7.77 15.69
N GLN A 46 -1.67 6.73 15.64
CA GLN A 46 -0.55 6.67 14.70
C GLN A 46 -1.05 6.61 13.26
N TRP A 47 -2.11 5.84 13.00
CA TRP A 47 -2.73 5.79 11.69
C TRP A 47 -3.30 7.15 11.28
N GLU A 48 -4.05 7.84 12.14
CA GLU A 48 -4.63 9.15 11.79
C GLU A 48 -3.55 10.19 11.49
N ALA A 49 -2.42 10.17 12.21
CA ALA A 49 -1.26 11.01 11.89
C ALA A 49 -0.69 10.68 10.50
N LYS A 50 -0.43 9.39 10.23
CA LYS A 50 0.09 8.93 8.93
C LYS A 50 -0.89 9.23 7.78
N LYS A 51 -2.19 9.03 8.01
CA LYS A 51 -3.26 9.32 7.06
C LYS A 51 -3.29 10.80 6.71
N SER A 52 -3.17 11.69 7.70
CA SER A 52 -3.07 13.13 7.47
C SER A 52 -1.87 13.48 6.60
N ASP A 53 -0.69 12.90 6.88
CA ASP A 53 0.51 13.13 6.06
C ASP A 53 0.32 12.66 4.61
N LEU A 54 -0.27 11.47 4.42
CA LEU A 54 -0.57 10.91 3.10
C LEU A 54 -1.56 11.81 2.34
N ILE A 55 -2.61 12.30 2.98
CA ILE A 55 -3.59 13.23 2.36
C ILE A 55 -2.90 14.54 1.96
N ASN A 56 -2.01 15.08 2.79
CA ASN A 56 -1.22 16.27 2.45
C ASN A 56 -0.30 16.04 1.24
N LEU A 57 0.12 14.80 0.99
CA LEU A 57 0.89 14.38 -0.19
C LEU A 57 0.00 14.08 -1.41
N GLY A 58 -1.32 14.22 -1.29
CA GLY A 58 -2.28 14.01 -2.38
C GLY A 58 -2.92 12.62 -2.42
N ALA A 59 -2.73 11.80 -1.38
CA ALA A 59 -3.52 10.59 -1.20
C ALA A 59 -5.00 10.96 -1.04
N SER A 60 -5.89 10.08 -1.48
CA SER A 60 -7.32 10.33 -1.39
C SER A 60 -8.05 9.08 -0.94
N GLU A 61 -9.14 9.28 -0.18
CA GLU A 61 -10.07 8.19 0.07
C GLU A 61 -10.70 7.82 -1.27
N ALA A 62 -10.36 6.64 -1.76
CA ALA A 62 -10.91 6.17 -3.02
C ALA A 62 -12.25 5.48 -2.76
N ASN A 63 -13.15 5.58 -3.73
CA ASN A 63 -14.30 4.68 -3.84
C ASN A 63 -13.84 3.29 -4.30
N ALA A 64 -12.86 2.71 -3.60
CA ALA A 64 -12.43 1.34 -3.82
C ALA A 64 -13.50 0.38 -3.28
N SER A 65 -13.45 -0.87 -3.74
CA SER A 65 -14.30 -1.96 -3.22
C SER A 65 -14.09 -2.24 -1.71
N THR A 66 -13.08 -1.61 -1.10
CA THR A 66 -12.67 -1.80 0.28
C THR A 66 -12.92 -0.52 1.08
N SER A 67 -13.84 -0.58 2.05
CA SER A 67 -14.15 0.57 2.91
C SER A 67 -12.92 1.06 3.69
N GLY A 68 -12.72 2.38 3.73
CA GLY A 68 -11.58 3.00 4.41
C GLY A 68 -10.25 2.90 3.64
N TYR A 69 -10.29 2.52 2.35
CA TYR A 69 -9.11 2.50 1.50
C TYR A 69 -8.63 3.91 1.16
N LEU A 70 -7.40 4.21 1.56
CA LEU A 70 -6.69 5.43 1.21
C LEU A 70 -5.74 5.13 0.06
N GLN A 71 -6.07 5.62 -1.13
CA GLN A 71 -5.26 5.43 -2.33
C GLN A 71 -4.10 6.43 -2.35
N GLU A 72 -2.90 5.94 -2.70
CA GLU A 72 -1.71 6.77 -2.85
C GLU A 72 -1.91 7.88 -3.91
N PRO A 73 -1.17 9.00 -3.80
CA PRO A 73 -1.18 10.04 -4.83
C PRO A 73 -0.76 9.49 -6.19
N GLU A 74 -1.36 10.05 -7.25
CA GLU A 74 -0.98 9.77 -8.63
C GLU A 74 0.42 10.34 -8.91
N VAL A 75 1.40 9.47 -9.14
CA VAL A 75 2.75 9.86 -9.59
C VAL A 75 2.96 9.62 -11.08
N ASP A 76 2.28 8.62 -11.66
CA ASP A 76 2.26 8.30 -13.09
C ASP A 76 0.95 7.59 -13.46
N ILE A 77 0.21 8.16 -14.41
CA ILE A 77 -1.09 7.63 -14.90
C ILE A 77 -1.00 6.24 -15.53
N ASN A 78 0.20 5.78 -15.89
CA ASN A 78 0.42 4.48 -16.50
C ASN A 78 0.75 3.38 -15.47
N VAL A 79 0.82 3.72 -14.18
CA VAL A 79 1.19 2.78 -13.12
C VAL A 79 0.02 2.63 -12.14
N SER A 80 -0.32 1.39 -11.78
CA SER A 80 -1.36 1.17 -10.78
C SER A 80 -0.93 1.74 -9.43
N ARG A 81 -1.86 2.39 -8.73
CA ARG A 81 -1.61 3.05 -7.45
C ARG A 81 -1.89 2.08 -6.30
N GLY A 82 -0.95 1.99 -5.38
CA GLY A 82 -1.16 1.29 -4.14
C GLY A 82 -2.05 2.07 -3.18
N GLY A 83 -2.14 1.56 -1.96
CA GLY A 83 -2.94 2.19 -0.93
C GLY A 83 -3.02 1.40 0.35
N TYR A 84 -3.69 2.02 1.31
CA TYR A 84 -3.66 1.66 2.71
C TYR A 84 -5.05 1.43 3.27
N VAL A 85 -5.15 0.52 4.23
CA VAL A 85 -6.36 0.30 5.03
C VAL A 85 -5.94 0.06 6.47
N PHE A 86 -6.54 0.78 7.41
CA PHE A 86 -6.36 0.55 8.84
C PHE A 86 -7.58 -0.17 9.43
N ARG A 87 -7.38 -1.33 10.04
CA ARG A 87 -8.42 -2.13 10.70
C ARG A 87 -7.84 -2.93 11.84
N ASP A 88 -8.57 -2.98 12.95
CA ASP A 88 -8.31 -3.88 14.08
C ASP A 88 -6.85 -3.81 14.61
N GLY A 89 -6.27 -2.60 14.63
CA GLY A 89 -4.90 -2.36 15.12
C GLY A 89 -3.80 -2.69 14.10
N LEU A 90 -4.16 -2.96 12.85
CA LEU A 90 -3.26 -3.27 11.75
C LEU A 90 -3.44 -2.28 10.59
N LEU A 91 -2.33 -1.73 10.13
CA LEU A 91 -2.22 -1.02 8.86
C LEU A 91 -1.82 -2.01 7.77
N TYR A 92 -2.68 -2.16 6.77
CA TYR A 92 -2.43 -2.95 5.57
C TYR A 92 -2.02 -2.04 4.41
N TYR A 93 -1.11 -2.53 3.57
CA TYR A 93 -0.70 -1.90 2.32
C TYR A 93 -0.76 -2.90 1.16
N VAL A 94 -1.19 -2.42 0.00
CA VAL A 94 -1.09 -3.14 -1.27
C VAL A 94 -0.50 -2.24 -2.35
N SER A 95 0.27 -2.81 -3.28
CA SER A 95 0.89 -2.04 -4.37
C SER A 95 -0.07 -1.65 -5.51
N SER A 96 -1.32 -2.11 -5.47
CA SER A 96 -2.33 -1.82 -6.49
C SER A 96 -3.73 -1.86 -5.88
N ASP A 97 -4.60 -0.93 -6.28
CA ASP A 97 -6.00 -0.88 -5.91
C ASP A 97 -6.80 -2.12 -6.33
N HIS A 98 -6.40 -2.82 -7.38
CA HIS A 98 -6.96 -4.12 -7.75
C HIS A 98 -6.72 -5.21 -6.69
N LEU A 99 -5.70 -5.04 -5.86
CA LEU A 99 -5.36 -5.96 -4.78
C LEU A 99 -6.09 -5.63 -3.47
N ALA A 100 -6.72 -4.45 -3.36
CA ALA A 100 -7.38 -4.00 -2.14
C ALA A 100 -8.44 -5.00 -1.62
N GLN A 101 -9.12 -5.70 -2.54
CA GLN A 101 -10.12 -6.72 -2.22
C GLN A 101 -9.57 -7.92 -1.40
N TRP A 102 -8.25 -8.13 -1.41
CA TRP A 102 -7.59 -9.20 -0.67
C TRP A 102 -7.16 -8.78 0.73
N ILE A 103 -7.30 -7.50 1.09
CA ILE A 103 -7.10 -7.04 2.46
C ILE A 103 -8.18 -7.69 3.34
N PRO A 104 -7.81 -8.26 4.51
CA PRO A 104 -8.77 -8.87 5.42
C PRO A 104 -9.95 -7.95 5.73
N GLN A 105 -11.15 -8.54 5.73
CA GLN A 105 -12.33 -7.84 6.20
C GLN A 105 -12.21 -7.59 7.71
N LYS A 106 -12.84 -6.50 8.16
CA LYS A 106 -12.93 -6.21 9.59
C LYS A 106 -13.61 -7.40 10.29
N THR A 107 -13.04 -7.88 11.37
CA THR A 107 -13.70 -8.86 12.24
C THR A 107 -14.61 -8.12 13.23
N ASP A 108 -15.90 -8.44 13.22
CA ASP A 108 -16.90 -7.88 14.16
C ASP A 108 -16.73 -8.41 15.59
#